data_AF-A0A4V1UDG4-F1
#
_entry.id   AF-A0A4V1UDG4-F1
#
_cell.length_a   1.000
_cell.length_b   1.000
_cell.length_c   1.000
_cell.angle_alpha   90.00
_cell.angle_beta   90.00
_cell.angle_gamma   90.00
#
_symmetry.space_group_name_H-M   'P 1'
#
loop_
_entity.id
_entity.type
_entity.pdbx_description
1 polymer ?
#
loop_
_entity_poly.entity_id
_entity_poly.type
_entity_poly.pdbx_seq_one_letter_code
_entity_poly.pdbx_strand_id
1 'polypeptide(L)'
;MSPQDQVNLLAVVARLIGGWYVFAGAVALNAWRMNVFMDRALEQLTLKPTDRVETLRGWTIFGVGALTLMSGIFLILLSPLAPPAFLACCALQGAYFAWAAKALPPKDEAGRRGRRASTNAFLLYLGATAFVLGCNLVGLFA
;
A
#
# COMPACT_ATOMS: atom_id res chain seq x y z
N MET A 1 -24.89 -22.21 -11.05
CA MET A 1 -23.44 -22.01 -11.23
C MET A 1 -22.75 -23.16 -10.51
N SER A 2 -21.88 -23.93 -11.17
CA SER A 2 -21.23 -25.07 -10.53
C SER A 2 -20.20 -24.58 -9.49
N PRO A 3 -19.83 -25.39 -8.48
CA PRO A 3 -18.77 -25.04 -7.53
C PRO A 3 -17.44 -24.67 -8.22
N GLN A 4 -17.11 -25.32 -9.33
CA GLN A 4 -15.91 -25.03 -10.11
C GLN A 4 -15.96 -23.64 -10.76
N ASP A 5 -17.13 -23.24 -11.28
CA ASP A 5 -17.32 -21.92 -11.89
C ASP A 5 -17.14 -20.80 -10.85
N GLN A 6 -17.56 -21.04 -9.60
CA GLN A 6 -17.40 -20.07 -8.52
C GLN A 6 -15.93 -19.87 -8.15
N VAL A 7 -15.16 -20.95 -8.03
CA VAL A 7 -13.70 -20.88 -7.76
C VAL A 7 -12.97 -20.18 -8.91
N ASN A 8 -13.32 -20.49 -10.17
CA ASN A 8 -12.75 -19.83 -11.33
C ASN A 8 -13.05 -18.32 -11.34
N LEU A 9 -14.29 -17.93 -11.03
CA LEU A 9 -14.67 -16.53 -10.93
C LEU A 9 -13.88 -15.81 -9.82
N LEU A 10 -13.77 -16.42 -8.64
CA LEU A 10 -12.97 -15.88 -7.53
C LEU A 10 -11.50 -15.71 -7.91
N ALA A 11 -10.92 -16.68 -8.62
CA ALA A 11 -9.54 -16.60 -9.11
C ALA A 11 -9.34 -15.43 -10.09
N VAL A 12 -10.30 -15.19 -10.99
CA VAL A 12 -10.25 -14.05 -11.92
C VAL A 12 -10.36 -12.73 -11.16
N VAL A 13 -11.32 -12.61 -10.23
CA VAL A 13 -11.50 -11.41 -9.41
C VAL A 13 -10.25 -11.13 -8.57
N ALA A 14 -9.67 -12.15 -7.93
CA ALA A 14 -8.43 -12.05 -7.17
C ALA A 14 -7.29 -11.52 -8.04
N ARG A 15 -7.12 -12.05 -9.27
CA ARG A 15 -6.08 -11.58 -10.20
C ARG A 15 -6.28 -10.13 -10.64
N LEU A 16 -7.51 -9.71 -10.89
CA LEU A 16 -7.81 -8.32 -11.25
C LEU A 16 -7.50 -7.37 -10.09
N ILE A 17 -7.88 -7.74 -8.87
CA ILE A 17 -7.53 -6.99 -7.65
C ILE A 17 -6.02 -6.97 -7.47
N GLY A 18 -5.34 -8.09 -7.68
CA GLY A 18 -3.88 -8.19 -7.61
C GLY A 18 -3.21 -7.26 -8.62
N GLY A 19 -3.68 -7.25 -9.87
CA GLY A 19 -3.20 -6.34 -10.92
C GLY A 19 -3.35 -4.87 -10.54
N TRP A 20 -4.48 -4.49 -9.95
CA TRP A 20 -4.69 -3.15 -9.42
C TRP A 20 -3.65 -2.79 -8.33
N TYR A 21 -3.36 -3.70 -7.40
CA TYR A 21 -2.38 -3.42 -6.34
C TYR A 21 -0.92 -3.44 -6.82
N VAL A 22 -0.58 -4.22 -7.86
CA VAL A 22 0.71 -4.09 -8.54
C VAL A 22 0.87 -2.69 -9.11
N PHE A 23 -0.15 -2.21 -9.84
CA PHE A 23 -0.16 -0.86 -10.40
C PHE A 23 -0.05 0.21 -9.30
N ALA A 24 -0.90 0.13 -8.27
CA ALA A 24 -0.90 1.09 -7.16
C ALA A 24 0.45 1.13 -6.43
N GLY A 25 1.06 -0.02 -6.19
CA GLY A 25 2.40 -0.13 -5.58
C GLY A 25 3.48 0.49 -6.46
N ALA A 26 3.45 0.26 -7.77
CA ALA A 26 4.39 0.86 -8.72
C ALA A 26 4.26 2.40 -8.76
N VAL A 27 3.02 2.92 -8.75
CA VAL A 27 2.77 4.37 -8.66
C VAL A 27 3.30 4.95 -7.35
N ALA A 28 3.08 4.27 -6.22
CA ALA A 28 3.59 4.71 -4.91
C ALA A 28 5.12 4.74 -4.86
N LEU A 29 5.79 3.72 -5.41
CA LEU A 29 7.25 3.67 -5.51
C LEU A 29 7.80 4.77 -6.43
N ASN A 30 7.12 5.08 -7.54
CA ASN A 30 7.51 6.19 -8.40
C ASN A 30 7.34 7.55 -7.68
N ALA A 31 6.25 7.72 -6.91
CA ALA A 31 6.05 8.92 -6.10
C ALA A 31 7.14 9.08 -5.02
N TRP A 32 7.54 7.98 -4.36
CA TRP A 32 8.68 7.98 -3.44
C TRP A 32 9.98 8.42 -4.13
N ARG A 33 10.27 7.86 -5.31
CA ARG A 33 11.47 8.22 -6.09
C ARG A 33 11.51 9.71 -6.41
N MET A 34 10.35 10.29 -6.77
CA MET A 34 10.24 11.73 -7.05
C MET A 34 10.47 12.57 -5.79
N ASN A 35 9.94 12.16 -4.64
CA ASN A 35 10.19 12.85 -3.37
C ASN A 35 11.68 12.84 -3.00
N VAL A 36 12.34 11.68 -3.09
CA VAL A 36 13.79 11.57 -2.82
C VAL A 36 14.61 12.47 -3.75
N PHE A 37 14.20 12.60 -5.01
CA PHE A 37 14.87 13.50 -5.96
C PHE A 37 14.68 14.98 -5.57
N MET A 38 13.48 15.38 -5.20
CA MET A 38 13.17 16.75 -4.74
C MET A 38 13.89 17.11 -3.45
N ASP A 39 13.92 16.20 -2.47
CA ASP A 39 14.61 16.40 -1.20
C ASP A 39 16.10 16.64 -1.44
N ARG A 40 16.74 15.83 -2.31
CA ARG A 40 18.15 16.03 -2.68
C ARG A 40 18.40 17.34 -3.40
N ALA A 41 17.50 17.77 -4.28
CA ALA A 41 17.62 19.06 -4.96
C ALA A 41 17.52 20.23 -3.97
N LEU A 42 16.61 20.14 -2.99
CA LEU A 42 16.46 21.14 -1.93
C LEU A 42 17.64 21.17 -0.97
N GLU A 43 18.20 20.02 -0.60
CA GLU A 43 19.42 19.94 0.23
C GLU A 43 20.58 20.66 -0.46
N GLN A 44 20.77 20.46 -1.77
CA GLN A 44 21.83 21.11 -2.55
C GLN A 44 21.63 22.63 -2.65
N LEU A 45 20.37 23.09 -2.77
CA LEU A 45 20.06 24.53 -2.87
C LEU A 45 20.14 25.25 -1.52
N THR A 46 19.70 24.59 -0.44
CA THR A 46 19.58 25.22 0.89
C THR A 46 20.76 24.95 1.80
N LEU A 47 21.63 24.00 1.46
CA LEU A 47 22.74 23.50 2.29
C LEU A 47 22.30 23.03 3.69
N LYS A 48 21.03 22.65 3.84
CA LYS A 48 20.45 22.14 5.09
C LYS A 48 20.11 20.66 4.92
N PRO A 49 20.43 19.81 5.91
CA PRO A 49 20.07 18.40 5.87
C PRO A 49 18.56 18.21 6.03
N THR A 50 18.01 17.18 5.37
CA THR A 50 16.60 16.79 5.51
C THR A 50 16.28 16.37 6.94
N ASP A 51 15.09 16.75 7.42
CA ASP A 51 14.60 16.37 8.74
C ASP A 51 14.46 14.84 8.87
N ARG A 52 14.76 14.31 10.07
CA ARG A 52 14.60 12.89 10.40
C ARG A 52 13.17 12.42 10.22
N VAL A 53 12.19 13.29 10.50
CA VAL A 53 10.76 12.98 10.36
C VAL A 53 10.38 12.80 8.89
N GLU A 54 10.90 13.65 8.00
CA GLU A 54 10.74 13.55 6.55
C GLU A 54 11.42 12.29 6.00
N THR A 55 12.61 11.96 6.50
CA THR A 55 13.33 10.73 6.14
C THR A 55 12.53 9.48 6.51
N LEU A 56 11.99 9.41 7.73
CA LEU A 56 11.16 8.28 8.18
C LEU A 56 9.88 8.15 7.36
N ARG A 57 9.25 9.28 7.03
CA ARG A 57 8.10 9.33 6.13
C ARG A 57 8.45 8.77 4.75
N GLY A 58 9.58 9.16 4.18
CA GLY A 58 10.08 8.64 2.90
C GLY A 58 10.24 7.12 2.92
N TRP A 59 10.93 6.59 3.92
CA TRP A 59 11.10 5.14 4.10
C TRP A 59 9.78 4.39 4.28
N THR A 60 8.81 5.02 4.95
CA THR A 60 7.49 4.40 5.12
C THR A 60 6.72 4.35 3.80
N ILE A 61 6.76 5.41 2.98
CA ILE A 61 6.14 5.41 1.65
C ILE A 61 6.77 4.30 0.80
N PHE A 62 8.09 4.16 0.83
CA PHE A 62 8.79 3.06 0.16
C PHE A 62 8.30 1.69 0.64
N GLY A 63 8.30 1.45 1.96
CA GLY A 63 7.90 0.17 2.54
C GLY A 63 6.45 -0.19 2.22
N VAL A 64 5.53 0.78 2.33
CA VAL A 64 4.12 0.61 1.97
C VAL A 64 3.95 0.33 0.49
N GLY A 65 4.64 1.07 -0.39
CA GLY A 65 4.58 0.88 -1.83
C GLY A 65 5.11 -0.49 -2.27
N ALA A 66 6.25 -0.91 -1.71
CA ALA A 66 6.86 -2.21 -1.97
C ALA A 66 5.95 -3.36 -1.50
N LEU A 67 5.42 -3.29 -0.27
CA LEU A 67 4.48 -4.30 0.22
C LEU A 67 3.19 -4.34 -0.58
N THR A 68 2.65 -3.18 -0.98
CA THR A 68 1.45 -3.10 -1.83
C THR A 68 1.67 -3.81 -3.16
N LEU A 69 2.83 -3.58 -3.80
CA LEU A 69 3.21 -4.22 -5.04
C LEU A 69 3.36 -5.74 -4.85
N MET A 70 4.09 -6.18 -3.83
CA MET A 70 4.31 -7.61 -3.55
C MET A 70 3.01 -8.34 -3.23
N SER A 71 2.12 -7.74 -2.44
CA SER A 71 0.78 -8.26 -2.18
C SER A 71 -0.01 -8.46 -3.46
N GLY A 72 0.04 -7.50 -4.39
CA GLY A 72 -0.57 -7.62 -5.71
C GLY A 72 -0.01 -8.79 -6.52
N ILE A 73 1.32 -8.93 -6.57
CA ILE A 73 1.99 -10.04 -7.26
C ILE A 73 1.54 -11.39 -6.69
N PHE A 74 1.61 -11.55 -5.37
CA PHE A 74 1.21 -12.80 -4.73
C PHE A 74 -0.25 -13.13 -4.97
N LEU A 75 -1.13 -12.13 -5.02
CA LEU A 75 -2.53 -12.35 -5.32
C LEU A 75 -2.78 -12.73 -6.78
N ILE A 76 -2.04 -12.18 -7.75
CA ILE A 76 -2.11 -12.60 -9.15
C ILE A 76 -1.70 -14.08 -9.30
N LEU A 77 -0.66 -14.46 -8.58
CA LEU A 77 -0.13 -15.82 -8.57
C LEU A 77 -0.96 -16.80 -7.73
N LEU A 78 -2.01 -16.31 -7.05
CA LEU A 78 -2.79 -17.07 -6.05
C LEU A 78 -1.89 -17.76 -5.02
N SER A 79 -0.82 -17.09 -4.62
CA SER A 79 0.17 -17.64 -3.70
C SER A 79 -0.36 -17.70 -2.26
N PRO A 80 0.02 -18.71 -1.46
CA PRO A 80 -0.26 -18.76 -0.02
C PRO A 80 0.39 -17.60 0.76
N LEU A 81 1.31 -16.85 0.13
CA LEU A 81 1.90 -15.64 0.70
C LEU A 81 1.01 -14.39 0.55
N ALA A 82 -0.08 -14.45 -0.22
CA ALA A 82 -0.96 -13.29 -0.41
C ALA A 82 -1.59 -12.83 0.92
N PRO A 83 -2.25 -13.70 1.73
CA PRO A 83 -2.81 -13.27 3.01
C PRO A 83 -1.81 -12.60 3.97
N PRO A 84 -0.63 -13.19 4.28
CA PRO A 84 0.32 -12.54 5.19
C PRO A 84 0.90 -11.25 4.61
N ALA A 85 1.08 -11.12 3.29
CA ALA A 85 1.56 -9.88 2.67
C ALA A 85 0.55 -8.73 2.80
N PHE A 86 -0.74 -9.00 2.56
CA PHE A 86 -1.81 -8.02 2.77
C PHE A 86 -1.91 -7.59 4.24
N LEU A 87 -1.84 -8.54 5.18
CA LEU A 87 -1.84 -8.23 6.61
C LEU A 87 -0.63 -7.38 7.03
N ALA A 88 0.58 -7.72 6.56
CA ALA A 88 1.79 -6.97 6.84
C ALA A 88 1.70 -5.52 6.32
N CYS A 89 1.18 -5.33 5.11
CA CYS A 89 0.96 -4.00 4.55
C CYS A 89 -0.08 -3.19 5.36
N CYS A 90 -1.18 -3.82 5.76
CA CYS A 90 -2.19 -3.20 6.63
C CYS A 90 -1.58 -2.75 7.95
N ALA A 91 -0.78 -3.61 8.60
CA ALA A 91 -0.13 -3.30 9.86
C ALA A 91 0.83 -2.11 9.72
N LEU A 92 1.66 -2.10 8.66
CA LEU A 92 2.58 -0.99 8.39
C LEU A 92 1.84 0.34 8.13
N GLN A 93 0.82 0.33 7.28
CA GLN A 93 0.02 1.53 7.00
C GLN A 93 -0.72 2.03 8.25
N GLY A 94 -1.32 1.12 9.03
CA GLY A 94 -2.00 1.46 10.27
C GLY A 94 -1.06 2.07 11.32
N ALA A 95 0.11 1.46 11.52
CA ALA A 95 1.15 1.99 12.40
C ALA A 95 1.62 3.38 11.96
N TYR A 96 1.83 3.56 10.65
CA TYR A 96 2.18 4.86 10.08
C TYR A 96 1.12 5.91 10.35
N PHE A 97 -0.17 5.63 10.14
CA PHE A 97 -1.23 6.61 10.41
C PHE A 97 -1.32 6.97 11.89
N ALA A 98 -1.19 6.00 12.79
CA ALA A 98 -1.20 6.25 14.23
C ALA A 98 -0.05 7.17 14.65
N TRP A 99 1.15 6.95 14.11
CA TRP A 99 2.30 7.82 14.34
C TRP A 99 2.12 9.20 13.69
N ALA A 100 1.76 9.23 12.40
CA ALA A 100 1.65 10.44 11.60
C ALA A 100 0.53 11.39 12.07
N ALA A 101 -0.51 10.87 12.72
CA ALA A 101 -1.54 11.69 13.35
C ALA A 101 -0.96 12.63 14.43
N LYS A 102 0.09 12.21 15.13
CA LYS A 102 0.77 13.00 16.17
C LYS A 102 1.99 13.75 15.62
N ALA A 103 2.82 13.07 14.83
CA ALA A 103 4.10 13.61 14.39
C ALA A 103 3.99 14.54 13.17
N LEU A 104 2.95 14.37 12.33
CA LEU A 104 2.77 15.09 11.06
C LEU A 104 1.32 15.55 10.88
N PRO A 105 0.80 16.43 11.76
CA PRO A 105 -0.53 17.00 11.60
C PRO A 105 -0.61 17.86 10.32
N PRO A 106 -1.68 17.74 9.52
CA PRO A 106 -1.86 18.58 8.33
C PRO A 106 -1.92 20.06 8.68
N LYS A 107 -1.06 20.87 8.05
CA LYS A 107 -0.96 22.32 8.33
C LYS A 107 -1.86 23.16 7.42
N ASP A 108 -2.21 22.64 6.25
CA ASP A 108 -2.96 23.34 5.20
C ASP A 108 -4.06 22.45 4.59
N GLU A 109 -4.87 23.01 3.70
CA GLU A 109 -5.93 22.25 3.02
C GLU A 109 -5.38 21.14 2.11
N ALA A 110 -4.26 21.39 1.43
CA ALA A 110 -3.61 20.41 0.58
C ALA A 110 -3.19 19.17 1.37
N GLY A 111 -2.57 19.36 2.55
CA GLY A 111 -2.22 18.29 3.47
C GLY A 111 -3.44 17.55 4.02
N ARG A 112 -4.55 18.24 4.30
CA ARG A 112 -5.81 17.58 4.72
C ARG A 112 -6.39 16.71 3.61
N ARG A 113 -6.39 17.19 2.36
CA ARG A 113 -6.82 16.42 1.19
C ARG A 113 -5.93 15.21 0.97
N GLY A 114 -4.61 15.38 1.06
CA GLY A 114 -3.63 14.29 1.00
C GLY A 114 -3.88 13.24 2.07
N ARG A 115 -4.09 13.65 3.34
CA ARG A 115 -4.42 12.73 4.44
C ARG A 115 -5.69 11.93 4.16
N ARG A 116 -6.76 12.59 3.69
CA ARG A 116 -8.03 11.92 3.33
C ARG A 116 -7.83 10.92 2.20
N ALA A 117 -7.09 11.29 1.15
CA ALA A 117 -6.80 10.37 0.04
C ALA A 117 -6.04 9.13 0.53
N SER A 118 -5.02 9.30 1.37
CA SER A 118 -4.28 8.18 1.96
C SER A 118 -5.15 7.32 2.88
N THR A 119 -6.02 7.93 3.69
CA THR A 119 -6.98 7.19 4.53
C THR A 119 -7.96 6.38 3.68
N ASN A 120 -8.51 6.95 2.61
CA ASN A 120 -9.41 6.24 1.72
C ASN A 120 -8.71 5.06 1.02
N ALA A 121 -7.46 5.27 0.57
CA ALA A 121 -6.65 4.19 0.00
C ALA A 121 -6.43 3.04 1.01
N PHE A 122 -6.18 3.37 2.28
CA PHE A 122 -6.04 2.37 3.33
C PHE A 122 -7.35 1.61 3.61
N LEU A 123 -8.51 2.30 3.60
CA LEU A 123 -9.81 1.63 3.74
C LEU A 123 -10.09 0.67 2.58
N LEU A 124 -9.75 1.05 1.34
CA LEU A 124 -9.84 0.17 0.18
C LEU A 124 -8.91 -1.04 0.33
N TYR A 125 -7.69 -0.81 0.83
CA TYR A 125 -6.74 -1.88 1.11
C TYR A 125 -7.26 -2.84 2.19
N LEU A 126 -7.87 -2.34 3.27
CA LEU A 126 -8.53 -3.16 4.30
C LEU A 126 -9.66 -4.02 3.72
N GLY A 127 -10.49 -3.44 2.84
CA GLY A 127 -11.54 -4.18 2.14
C GLY A 127 -10.97 -5.32 1.29
N ALA A 128 -9.88 -5.06 0.56
CA ALA A 128 -9.17 -6.09 -0.19
C ALA A 128 -8.52 -7.15 0.72
N THR A 129 -7.93 -6.76 1.84
CA THR A 129 -7.38 -7.70 2.82
C THR A 129 -8.46 -8.64 3.34
N ALA A 130 -9.65 -8.11 3.69
CA ALA A 130 -10.78 -8.94 4.11
C ALA A 130 -11.21 -9.93 3.01
N PHE A 131 -11.27 -9.48 1.75
CA PHE A 131 -11.53 -10.34 0.60
C PHE A 131 -10.49 -11.45 0.45
N VAL A 132 -9.20 -11.13 0.54
CA VAL A 132 -8.10 -12.09 0.45
C VAL A 132 -8.19 -13.12 1.58
N LEU A 133 -8.47 -12.70 2.81
CA LEU A 133 -8.68 -13.63 3.92
C LEU A 133 -9.88 -14.55 3.66
N GLY A 134 -10.98 -14.03 3.11
CA GLY A 134 -12.11 -14.84 2.68
C GLY A 134 -11.74 -15.89 1.63
N CYS A 135 -10.94 -15.50 0.63
CA CYS A 135 -10.40 -16.41 -0.38
C CYS A 135 -9.53 -17.53 0.24
N ASN A 136 -8.75 -17.20 1.26
CA ASN A 136 -7.94 -18.19 1.99
C ASN A 136 -8.81 -19.21 2.73
N LEU A 137 -9.90 -18.76 3.36
CA LEU A 137 -10.82 -19.63 4.10
C LEU A 137 -11.55 -20.64 3.19
N VAL A 138 -11.79 -20.28 1.93
CA VAL A 138 -12.39 -21.17 0.93
C VAL A 138 -11.36 -21.99 0.14
N GLY A 139 -10.07 -21.89 0.48
CA GLY A 139 -9.00 -22.71 -0.09
C GLY A 139 -8.48 -22.25 -1.46
N LEU A 140 -8.62 -20.97 -1.81
CA LEU A 140 -8.18 -20.47 -3.12
C LEU A 140 -6.65 -20.50 -3.33
N PHE A 141 -5.87 -20.43 -2.24
CA PHE A 141 -4.41 -20.28 -2.28
C PHE A 141 -3.64 -21.58 -1.99
N ALA A 142 -4.26 -22.73 -2.27
CA ALA A 142 -3.69 -24.05 -2.05
C ALA A 142 -2.47 -24.35 -2.93
#